data_AF-A0A645DWM0-F1
#
_entry.id   AF-A0A645DWM0-F1
#
_cell.length_a   1.000
_cell.length_b   1.000
_cell.length_c   1.000
_cell.angle_alpha   90.00
_cell.angle_beta   90.00
_cell.angle_gamma   90.00
#
_symmetry.space_group_name_H-M   'P 1'
#
loop_
_entity.id
_entity.type
_entity.pdbx_description
1 polymer ?
#
loop_
_entity_poly.entity_id
_entity_poly.type
_entity_poly.pdbx_seq_one_letter_code
_entity_poly.pdbx_strand_id
1 'polypeptide(L)'
;MAVLSKWNTDKDLDMNDLFLQMLISIMTRSEDTNIVTRGGLESLKYVMDSSNSFLQSGGMYQENAKEKLEQMNNLFVQKNISPGGSADLLAVSIFLGMLSGLI
;
A
#
# COMPACT_ATOMS: atom_id res chain seq x y z
N MET A 1 -9.70 5.84 6.57
CA MET A 1 -10.97 5.53 7.26
C MET A 1 -11.81 4.47 6.53
N ALA A 2 -12.03 4.52 5.21
CA ALA A 2 -12.90 3.56 4.50
C ALA A 2 -12.38 2.11 4.40
N VAL A 3 -11.06 1.85 4.57
CA VAL A 3 -10.52 0.49 4.45
C VAL A 3 -10.68 -0.30 5.75
N LEU A 4 -10.48 0.34 6.91
CA LEU A 4 -10.70 -0.31 8.22
C LEU A 4 -12.18 -0.65 8.45
N SER A 5 -13.13 0.12 7.92
CA SER A 5 -14.55 -0.23 8.03
C SER A 5 -14.93 -1.46 7.19
N LYS A 6 -14.21 -1.74 6.10
CA LYS A 6 -14.40 -2.94 5.27
C LYS A 6 -13.78 -4.20 5.89
N TRP A 7 -12.87 -4.05 6.85
CA TRP A 7 -12.24 -5.17 7.54
C TRP A 7 -13.24 -6.07 8.29
N ASN A 8 -14.39 -5.51 8.70
CA ASN A 8 -15.42 -6.28 9.39
C ASN A 8 -16.43 -6.95 8.44
N THR A 9 -16.33 -6.74 7.13
CA THR A 9 -17.39 -7.15 6.17
C THR A 9 -16.96 -8.25 5.19
N ASP A 10 -15.69 -8.31 4.77
CA ASP A 10 -15.19 -9.34 3.85
C ASP A 10 -14.00 -10.10 4.47
N LYS A 11 -14.20 -11.38 4.82
CA LYS A 11 -13.18 -12.29 5.39
C LYS A 11 -12.28 -12.92 4.31
N ASP A 12 -12.13 -12.29 3.15
CA ASP A 12 -11.49 -12.92 1.99
C ASP A 12 -9.96 -12.81 2.00
N LEU A 13 -9.37 -11.95 2.83
CA LEU A 13 -7.92 -11.82 2.98
C LEU A 13 -7.48 -12.13 4.41
N ASP A 14 -6.31 -12.75 4.54
CA ASP A 14 -5.61 -12.80 5.82
C ASP A 14 -5.16 -11.38 6.24
N MET A 15 -4.76 -11.24 7.51
CA MET A 15 -4.41 -9.95 8.06
C MET A 15 -3.19 -9.30 7.36
N ASN A 16 -2.21 -10.11 6.94
CA ASN A 16 -1.03 -9.59 6.26
C ASN A 16 -1.41 -9.06 4.86
N ASP A 17 -2.20 -9.82 4.12
CA ASP A 17 -2.64 -9.46 2.78
C ASP A 17 -3.56 -8.24 2.80
N LEU A 18 -4.38 -8.11 3.83
CA LEU A 18 -5.15 -6.89 4.05
C LEU A 18 -4.25 -5.67 4.31
N PHE A 19 -3.20 -5.82 5.13
CA PHE A 19 -2.26 -4.72 5.37
C PHE A 19 -1.46 -4.35 4.12
N LEU A 20 -1.12 -5.33 3.27
CA LEU A 20 -0.53 -5.06 1.96
C LEU A 20 -1.52 -4.31 1.05
N GLN A 21 -2.80 -4.73 1.00
CA GLN A 21 -3.84 -4.02 0.27
C GLN A 21 -4.00 -2.57 0.76
N MET A 22 -3.96 -2.36 2.08
CA MET A 22 -4.00 -1.05 2.71
C MET A 22 -2.78 -0.20 2.36
N LEU A 23 -1.57 -0.77 2.41
CA LEU A 23 -0.34 -0.07 2.04
C LEU A 23 -0.42 0.47 0.62
N ILE A 24 -0.78 -0.39 -0.34
CA ILE A 24 -0.88 0.02 -1.74
C ILE A 24 -1.99 1.06 -1.92
N SER A 25 -3.10 0.94 -1.21
CA SER A 25 -4.15 1.96 -1.19
C SER A 25 -3.64 3.32 -0.68
N ILE A 26 -2.81 3.34 0.36
CA ILE A 26 -2.18 4.56 0.86
C ILE A 26 -1.25 5.15 -0.21
N MET A 27 -0.42 4.31 -0.85
CA MET A 27 0.54 4.74 -1.88
C MET A 27 -0.12 5.37 -3.11
N THR A 28 -1.39 5.09 -3.41
CA THR A 28 -2.13 5.77 -4.49
C THR A 28 -2.49 7.23 -4.21
N ARG A 29 -2.44 7.66 -2.95
CA ARG A 29 -2.93 8.98 -2.51
C ARG A 29 -1.92 9.77 -1.67
N SER A 30 -0.89 9.11 -1.17
CA SER A 30 0.13 9.70 -0.31
C SER A 30 1.17 10.45 -1.14
N GLU A 31 1.36 11.74 -0.84
CA GLU A 31 2.49 12.52 -1.34
C GLU A 31 3.73 12.21 -0.49
N ASP A 32 4.26 11.00 -0.64
CA ASP A 32 5.35 10.48 0.18
C ASP A 32 6.65 11.28 -0.01
N THR A 33 6.98 12.12 0.97
CA THR A 33 8.16 12.98 0.92
C THR A 33 9.47 12.18 0.91
N ASN A 34 9.50 10.95 1.43
CA ASN A 34 10.68 10.09 1.33
C ASN A 34 10.97 9.68 -0.12
N ILE A 35 9.91 9.51 -0.92
CA ILE A 35 10.05 9.26 -2.36
C ILE A 35 10.51 10.53 -3.07
N VAL A 36 9.88 11.68 -2.79
CA VAL A 36 10.22 12.96 -3.45
C VAL A 36 11.67 13.37 -3.17
N THR A 37 12.14 13.23 -1.94
CA THR A 37 13.52 13.61 -1.56
C THR A 37 14.59 12.76 -2.24
N ARG A 38 14.30 11.49 -2.56
CA ARG A 38 15.25 10.55 -3.16
C ARG A 38 15.16 10.47 -4.68
N GLY A 39 13.96 10.54 -5.23
CA GLY A 39 13.68 10.27 -6.65
C GLY A 39 12.82 11.33 -7.35
N GLY A 40 12.49 12.43 -6.67
CA GLY A 40 11.71 13.53 -7.23
C GLY A 40 10.23 13.20 -7.46
N LEU A 41 9.52 14.18 -8.03
CA LEU A 41 8.08 14.06 -8.34
C LEU A 41 7.77 12.99 -9.37
N GLU A 42 8.72 12.68 -10.27
CA GLU A 42 8.56 11.60 -11.25
C GLU A 42 8.49 10.23 -10.55
N SER A 43 9.35 9.99 -9.56
CA SER A 43 9.30 8.74 -8.77
C SER A 43 8.03 8.65 -7.95
N LEU A 44 7.55 9.77 -7.38
CA LEU A 44 6.27 9.80 -6.68
C LEU A 44 5.12 9.42 -7.61
N LYS A 45 5.07 10.04 -8.80
CA LYS A 45 4.07 9.72 -9.82
C LYS A 45 4.13 8.26 -10.25
N TYR A 46 5.33 7.73 -10.49
CA TYR A 46 5.52 6.33 -10.85
C TYR A 46 4.96 5.38 -9.78
N VAL A 47 5.17 5.69 -8.50
CA VAL A 47 4.64 4.90 -7.38
C VAL A 47 3.12 4.96 -7.34
N MET A 48 2.53 6.15 -7.49
CA MET A 48 1.07 6.31 -7.50
C MET A 48 0.45 5.56 -8.68
N ASP A 49 1.03 5.67 -9.88
CA ASP A 49 0.53 5.02 -11.09
C ASP A 49 0.65 3.48 -10.98
N SER A 50 1.80 2.97 -10.51
CA SER A 50 2.02 1.54 -10.29
C SER A 50 1.06 0.96 -9.26
N SER A 51 0.86 1.69 -8.15
CA SER A 51 -0.07 1.29 -7.08
C SER A 51 -1.51 1.29 -7.57
N ASN A 52 -1.91 2.30 -8.35
CA ASN A 52 -3.26 2.37 -8.94
C ASN A 52 -3.49 1.20 -9.90
N SER A 53 -2.52 0.89 -10.75
CA SER A 53 -2.59 -0.24 -11.69
C SER A 53 -2.76 -1.58 -10.97
N PHE A 54 -2.00 -1.79 -9.88
CA PHE A 54 -2.13 -3.00 -9.06
C PHE A 54 -3.53 -3.14 -8.45
N LEU A 55 -4.09 -2.06 -7.89
CA LEU A 55 -5.45 -2.07 -7.32
C LEU A 55 -6.53 -2.26 -8.38
N GLN A 56 -6.40 -1.62 -9.55
CA GLN A 56 -7.34 -1.80 -10.67
C GLN A 56 -7.33 -3.23 -11.22
N SER A 57 -6.21 -3.95 -11.09
CA SER A 57 -6.08 -5.36 -11.46
C SER A 57 -6.66 -6.33 -10.42
N GLY A 58 -7.29 -5.82 -9.35
CA GLY A 58 -7.90 -6.61 -8.27
C GLY A 58 -7.13 -6.54 -6.95
N GLY A 59 -5.99 -5.86 -6.89
CA GLY A 59 -5.22 -5.69 -5.66
C GLY A 59 -4.75 -7.03 -5.07
N MET A 60 -4.83 -7.19 -3.75
CA MET A 60 -4.51 -8.45 -3.07
C MET A 60 -5.54 -9.56 -3.28
N TYR A 61 -6.71 -9.27 -3.87
CA TYR A 61 -7.75 -10.25 -4.17
C TYR A 61 -7.55 -10.97 -5.52
N GLN A 62 -6.57 -10.53 -6.32
CA GLN A 62 -6.29 -11.14 -7.61
C GLN A 62 -5.46 -12.43 -7.47
N GLU A 63 -5.56 -13.32 -8.46
CA GLU A 63 -4.64 -14.46 -8.55
C GLU A 63 -3.18 -13.98 -8.63
N ASN A 64 -2.32 -14.68 -7.90
CA ASN A 64 -0.87 -14.42 -7.84
C ASN A 64 -0.52 -13.01 -7.36
N ALA A 65 -1.35 -12.41 -6.50
CA ALA A 65 -1.16 -11.05 -6.00
C ALA A 65 0.22 -10.82 -5.37
N LYS A 66 0.70 -11.77 -4.54
CA LYS A 66 2.00 -11.68 -3.86
C LYS A 66 3.16 -11.62 -4.84
N GLU A 67 3.13 -12.47 -5.86
CA GLU A 67 4.17 -12.53 -6.90
C GLU A 67 4.20 -11.23 -7.72
N LYS A 68 3.04 -10.71 -8.10
CA LYS A 68 2.92 -9.41 -8.79
C LYS A 68 3.40 -8.26 -7.92
N LEU A 69 3.06 -8.28 -6.63
CA LEU A 69 3.48 -7.27 -5.67
C LEU A 69 5.00 -7.31 -5.44
N GLU A 70 5.57 -8.51 -5.38
CA GLU A 70 7.02 -8.71 -5.29
C GLU A 70 7.74 -8.18 -6.54
N GLN A 71 7.20 -8.42 -7.73
CA GLN A 71 7.73 -7.83 -8.98
C GLN A 71 7.68 -6.30 -8.93
N MET A 72 6.57 -5.71 -8.48
CA MET A 72 6.45 -4.26 -8.30
C MET A 72 7.47 -3.72 -7.30
N ASN A 73 7.64 -4.40 -6.16
CA ASN A 73 8.64 -4.05 -5.15
C ASN A 73 10.07 -4.12 -5.72
N ASN A 74 10.39 -5.15 -6.49
CA ASN A 74 11.70 -5.28 -7.14
C ASN A 74 11.98 -4.12 -8.10
N LEU A 75 10.97 -3.63 -8.82
CA LEU A 75 11.10 -2.43 -9.66
C LEU A 75 11.35 -1.17 -8.83
N PHE A 76 10.72 -1.03 -7.65
CA PHE A 76 11.00 0.07 -6.74
C PHE A 76 12.43 0.02 -6.20
N VAL A 77 12.89 -1.17 -5.78
CA VAL A 77 14.27 -1.37 -5.31
C VAL A 77 15.28 -1.01 -6.40
N GLN A 78 15.07 -1.48 -7.64
CA GLN A 78 15.95 -1.15 -8.77
C GLN A 78 16.02 0.36 -9.06
N LYS A 79 14.91 1.08 -8.82
CA LYS A 79 14.82 2.54 -8.99
C LYS A 79 15.22 3.32 -7.73
N ASN A 80 15.68 2.65 -6.67
CA ASN A 80 15.99 3.24 -5.37
C ASN A 80 14.80 4.03 -4.76
N ILE A 81 13.58 3.53 -4.98
CA ILE A 81 12.34 4.12 -4.48
C ILE A 81 11.95 3.40 -3.19
N SER A 82 11.63 4.16 -2.15
CA SER A 82 11.16 3.63 -0.88
C SER A 82 9.97 4.44 -0.37
N PRO A 83 8.75 3.88 -0.35
CA PRO A 83 7.52 4.53 0.13
C PRO A 83 7.44 4.51 1.67
N GLY A 84 8.46 5.05 2.34
CA GLY A 84 8.58 4.98 3.79
C GLY A 84 7.48 5.75 4.51
N GLY A 85 7.10 6.94 4.03
CA GLY A 85 6.02 7.71 4.66
C GLY A 85 4.68 6.99 4.56
N SER A 86 4.46 6.26 3.47
CA SER A 86 3.27 5.42 3.29
C SER A 86 3.24 4.24 4.27
N ALA A 87 4.39 3.64 4.56
CA ALA A 87 4.51 2.59 5.58
C ALA A 87 4.26 3.12 7.00
N ASP A 88 4.76 4.32 7.31
CA ASP A 88 4.48 4.99 8.59
C ASP A 88 2.98 5.26 8.77
N LEU A 89 2.30 5.74 7.71
CA LEU A 89 0.85 5.93 7.71
C LEU A 89 0.09 4.61 7.90
N LEU A 90 0.56 3.51 7.33
CA LEU A 90 -0.01 2.19 7.59
C LEU A 90 0.16 1.81 9.07
N ALA A 91 1.36 1.96 9.63
CA ALA A 91 1.62 1.64 11.04
C ALA A 91 0.73 2.45 11.99
N VAL A 92 0.57 3.75 11.74
CA VAL A 92 -0.35 4.61 12.49
C VAL A 92 -1.80 4.16 12.32
N SER A 93 -2.20 3.78 11.10
CA SER A 93 -3.57 3.29 10.84
C SER A 93 -3.86 1.99 11.59
N ILE A 94 -2.90 1.05 11.63
CA ILE A 94 -3.01 -0.19 12.39
C ILE A 94 -3.11 0.12 13.88
N PHE A 95 -2.24 0.98 14.40
CA PHE A 95 -2.24 1.38 15.81
C PHE A 95 -3.57 2.00 16.24
N LEU A 96 -4.09 2.95 15.44
CA LEU A 96 -5.40 3.56 15.71
C LEU A 96 -6.54 2.54 15.60
N GLY A 97 -6.44 1.59 14.67
CA GLY A 97 -7.33 0.45 14.56
C GLY A 97 -7.38 -0.34 15.88
N MET A 98 -6.21 -0.74 16.39
CA MET A 98 -6.10 -1.49 17.65
C MET A 98 -6.68 -0.71 18.85
N LEU A 99 -6.35 0.57 18.98
CA LEU A 99 -6.88 1.41 20.05
C LEU A 99 -8.41 1.56 20.01
N SER A 100 -9.00 1.50 18.82
CA SER A 100 -10.43 1.68 18.63
C SER A 100 -11.24 0.38 18.80
N GLY A 101 -10.59 -0.74 19.12
CA GLY A 101 -11.22 -2.07 19.04
C GLY A 101 -11.64 -2.43 17.60
N LEU A 102 -11.00 -1.75 16.65
CA LEU A 102 -10.77 -2.15 15.27
C LEU A 102 -10.15 -3.54 15.29
N ILE A 103 -8.84 -3.56 15.07
CA ILE A 103 -7.95 -4.71 15.00
C ILE A 103 -7.75 -5.35 16.38
#